data_AF-A0A1M5KZ69-F1
#
_entry.id   AF-A0A1M5KZ69-F1
#
_cell.length_a   1.000
_cell.length_b   1.000
_cell.length_c   1.000
_cell.angle_alpha   90.00
_cell.angle_beta   90.00
_cell.angle_gamma   90.00
#
_symmetry.space_group_name_H-M   'P 1'
#
loop_
_entity.id
_entity.type
_entity.pdbx_description
1 polymer ?
#
loop_
_entity_poly.entity_id
_entity_poly.type
_entity_poly.pdbx_seq_one_letter_code
_entity_poly.pdbx_strand_id
1 'polypeptide(L)'
;MKASYTILLLTFGLLLTTSCTTRKNNDVQVENKEETISVTGTVMHTENGKDGYMATIKSEDGKDYVATISIVNLGRNAGSFKKYEVGDKIKVKGPFWKDEEGKVHITVRQLN
;
A
#
# COMPACT_ATOMS: atom_id res chain seq x y z
N MET A 1 9.86 62.44 -18.06
CA MET A 1 9.19 62.82 -19.32
C MET A 1 8.28 61.68 -19.72
N LYS A 2 7.01 62.00 -19.98
CA LYS A 2 5.91 61.06 -20.23
C LYS A 2 5.77 60.86 -21.74
N ALA A 3 5.59 59.63 -22.20
CA ALA A 3 5.02 59.32 -23.52
C ALA A 3 4.02 58.17 -23.26
N SER A 4 2.75 58.46 -23.00
CA SER A 4 1.66 58.81 -23.93
C SER A 4 1.33 57.70 -24.94
N TYR A 5 0.12 57.18 -24.76
CA TYR A 5 -0.55 56.07 -25.42
C TYR A 5 -0.92 56.37 -26.89
N THR A 6 -1.02 55.33 -27.70
CA THR A 6 -1.93 55.32 -28.87
C THR A 6 -2.63 53.97 -28.95
N ILE A 7 -3.96 54.06 -28.83
CA ILE A 7 -5.01 53.04 -28.98
C ILE A 7 -5.12 52.64 -30.47
N LEU A 8 -5.55 51.41 -30.82
CA LEU A 8 -6.75 51.14 -31.66
C LEU A 8 -6.91 49.67 -32.15
N LEU A 9 -8.07 49.09 -31.79
CA LEU A 9 -8.98 48.12 -32.46
C LEU A 9 -8.58 46.66 -32.82
N LEU A 10 -9.24 45.73 -32.09
CA LEU A 10 -10.34 44.85 -32.55
C LEU A 10 -10.07 43.80 -33.65
N THR A 11 -9.88 42.54 -33.24
CA THR A 11 -10.37 41.33 -33.94
C THR A 11 -10.75 40.28 -32.88
N PHE A 12 -12.04 40.06 -32.63
CA PHE A 12 -12.90 39.04 -33.24
C PHE A 12 -12.49 37.59 -32.94
N GLY A 13 -13.16 37.00 -31.94
CA GLY A 13 -13.60 35.60 -31.93
C GLY A 13 -12.55 34.50 -31.68
N LEU A 14 -12.58 33.93 -30.47
CA LEU A 14 -12.75 32.48 -30.33
C LEU A 14 -13.35 32.13 -28.96
N LEU A 15 -14.64 31.81 -28.96
CA LEU A 15 -15.29 31.06 -27.89
C LEU A 15 -14.75 29.63 -27.93
N LEU A 16 -13.91 29.27 -26.97
CA LEU A 16 -13.67 27.87 -26.62
C LEU A 16 -14.40 27.58 -25.32
N THR A 17 -15.45 26.77 -25.46
CA THR A 17 -16.28 26.24 -24.39
C THR A 17 -15.41 25.51 -23.38
N THR A 18 -15.22 26.07 -22.19
CA THR A 18 -14.70 25.33 -21.04
C THR A 18 -15.80 24.37 -20.58
N SER A 19 -15.65 23.12 -20.99
CA SER A 19 -16.46 22.01 -20.51
C SER A 19 -16.42 21.97 -18.98
N CYS A 20 -17.57 22.06 -18.32
CA CYS A 20 -17.71 21.80 -16.90
C CYS A 20 -17.39 20.34 -16.63
N THR A 21 -16.16 20.04 -16.20
CA THR A 21 -15.88 18.81 -15.46
C THR A 21 -16.15 19.09 -13.98
N THR A 22 -17.12 18.38 -13.45
CA THR A 22 -17.36 18.15 -12.03
C THR A 22 -16.03 17.78 -11.36
N ARG A 23 -15.41 18.75 -10.69
CA ARG A 23 -14.33 18.47 -9.73
C ARG A 23 -14.98 17.83 -8.51
N LYS A 24 -14.97 16.51 -8.49
CA LYS A 24 -15.15 15.72 -7.28
C LYS A 24 -14.15 16.25 -6.25
N ASN A 25 -14.67 16.87 -5.21
CA ASN A 25 -13.94 17.33 -4.04
C ASN A 25 -13.08 16.14 -3.57
N ASN A 26 -11.75 16.27 -3.68
CA ASN A 26 -10.86 15.40 -2.93
C ASN A 26 -11.01 15.84 -1.49
N ASP A 27 -11.92 15.18 -0.79
CA ASP A 27 -11.86 14.98 0.63
C ASP A 27 -10.40 14.70 0.98
N VAL A 28 -9.85 15.52 1.87
CA VAL A 28 -8.50 15.38 2.40
C VAL A 28 -8.52 14.08 3.20
N GLN A 29 -8.24 12.97 2.52
CA GLN A 29 -7.88 11.74 3.19
C GLN A 29 -6.59 12.04 3.92
N VAL A 30 -6.69 12.13 5.25
CA VAL A 30 -5.54 12.02 6.13
C VAL A 30 -5.02 10.59 5.98
N GLU A 31 -4.27 10.36 4.91
CA GLU A 31 -3.60 9.10 4.62
C GLU A 31 -2.42 9.01 5.61
N ASN A 32 -2.66 8.40 6.78
CA ASN A 32 -1.58 7.83 7.55
C ASN A 32 -1.04 6.65 6.72
N LYS A 33 -0.13 6.96 5.80
CA LYS A 33 0.44 5.99 4.89
C LYS A 33 1.42 5.12 5.67
N GLU A 34 0.91 4.06 6.30
CA GLU A 34 1.74 3.02 6.90
C GLU A 34 2.67 2.46 5.82
N GLU A 35 3.98 2.46 6.08
CA GLU A 35 4.95 1.85 5.17
C GLU A 35 4.66 0.35 5.05
N THR A 36 4.67 -0.17 3.82
CA THR A 36 4.41 -1.58 3.55
C THR A 36 5.59 -2.24 2.87
N ILE A 37 5.81 -3.52 3.16
CA ILE A 37 6.81 -4.35 2.49
C ILE A 37 6.17 -5.58 1.86
N SER A 38 6.83 -6.11 0.84
CA SER A 38 6.50 -7.38 0.20
C SER A 38 7.67 -8.33 0.40
N VAL A 39 7.41 -9.50 0.98
CA VAL A 39 8.43 -10.53 1.25
C VAL A 39 8.06 -11.79 0.50
N THR A 40 9.03 -12.35 -0.22
CA THR A 40 8.95 -13.68 -0.82
C THR A 40 9.97 -14.55 -0.12
N GLY A 41 9.59 -15.75 0.30
CA GLY A 41 10.50 -16.65 0.99
C GLY A 41 9.88 -17.98 1.35
N THR A 42 10.64 -18.79 2.07
CA THR A 42 10.21 -20.11 2.54
C THR A 42 9.73 -20.03 3.99
N VAL A 43 8.59 -20.67 4.28
CA VAL A 43 8.08 -20.82 5.65
C VAL A 43 8.98 -21.76 6.42
N MET A 44 9.57 -21.27 7.51
CA MET A 44 10.48 -22.04 8.35
C MET A 44 9.83 -22.56 9.62
N HIS A 45 8.85 -21.83 10.14
CA HIS A 45 8.16 -22.14 11.39
C HIS A 45 6.76 -21.52 11.37
N THR A 46 5.83 -22.13 12.10
CA THR A 46 4.45 -21.64 12.21
C THR A 46 3.94 -21.78 13.65
N GLU A 47 3.23 -20.76 14.14
CA GLU A 47 2.59 -20.75 15.45
C GLU A 47 1.11 -20.42 15.32
N ASN A 48 0.25 -21.35 15.75
CA ASN A 48 -1.20 -21.19 15.61
C ASN A 48 -1.75 -20.11 16.55
N GLY A 49 -2.63 -19.26 16.01
CA GLY A 49 -3.48 -18.36 16.77
C GLY A 49 -4.96 -18.72 16.59
N LYS A 50 -5.84 -17.87 17.15
CA LYS A 50 -7.31 -18.06 17.07
C LYS A 50 -7.84 -17.87 15.63
N ASP A 51 -7.59 -16.69 15.05
CA ASP A 51 -8.14 -16.27 13.76
C ASP A 51 -7.10 -16.32 12.62
N GLY A 52 -5.99 -17.03 12.86
CA GLY A 52 -4.81 -17.00 12.01
C GLY A 52 -3.62 -17.73 12.62
N TYR A 53 -2.43 -17.37 12.18
CA TYR A 53 -1.16 -17.91 12.67
C TYR A 53 -0.03 -16.92 12.38
N MET A 54 1.08 -17.09 13.11
CA MET A 54 2.35 -16.45 12.78
C MET A 54 3.20 -17.43 11.97
N ALA A 55 3.94 -16.92 11.00
CA ALA A 55 4.89 -17.69 10.20
C ALA A 55 6.25 -16.98 10.18
N THR A 56 7.32 -17.73 10.44
CA THR A 56 8.67 -17.23 10.18
C THR A 56 9.02 -17.52 8.73
N ILE A 57 9.29 -16.49 7.94
CA ILE A 57 9.62 -16.57 6.52
C ILE A 57 11.10 -16.23 6.36
N LYS A 58 11.87 -17.16 5.77
CA LYS A 58 13.25 -16.89 5.35
C LYS A 58 13.26 -16.44 3.89
N SER A 59 13.63 -15.19 3.65
CA SER A 59 13.79 -14.63 2.30
C SER A 59 14.97 -15.28 1.57
N GLU A 60 15.02 -15.13 0.26
CA GLU A 60 16.14 -15.60 -0.58
C GLU A 60 17.47 -14.94 -0.20
N ASP A 61 17.43 -13.72 0.35
CA ASP A 61 18.60 -13.01 0.90
C ASP A 61 19.03 -13.53 2.30
N GLY A 62 18.40 -14.59 2.81
CA GLY A 62 18.70 -15.20 4.11
C GLY A 62 18.14 -14.46 5.34
N LYS A 63 17.40 -13.36 5.15
CA LYS A 63 16.75 -12.60 6.22
C LYS A 63 15.46 -13.28 6.69
N ASP A 64 15.25 -13.29 8.00
CA ASP A 64 14.04 -13.83 8.62
C ASP A 64 13.01 -12.71 8.89
N TYR A 65 11.75 -13.02 8.62
CA TYR A 65 10.60 -12.14 8.83
C TYR A 65 9.52 -12.89 9.59
N VAL A 66 8.82 -12.22 10.50
CA VAL A 66 7.66 -12.78 11.21
C VAL A 66 6.39 -12.24 10.56
N ALA A 67 5.59 -13.08 9.95
CA ALA A 67 4.36 -12.71 9.27
C ALA A 67 3.13 -13.16 10.06
N THR A 68 2.29 -12.23 10.46
CA THR A 68 0.99 -12.51 11.12
C THR A 68 -0.10 -12.61 10.06
N ILE A 69 -0.47 -13.84 9.71
CA ILE A 69 -1.47 -14.16 8.70
C ILE A 69 -2.78 -14.51 9.40
N SER A 70 -3.76 -13.61 9.34
CA SER A 70 -5.07 -13.82 9.95
C SER A 70 -6.21 -13.32 9.08
N ILE A 71 -7.38 -13.93 9.24
CA ILE A 71 -8.60 -13.56 8.52
C ILE A 71 -8.93 -12.08 8.76
N VAL A 72 -8.76 -11.61 10.00
CA VAL A 72 -9.01 -10.21 10.39
C VAL A 72 -8.01 -9.24 9.76
N ASN A 73 -6.73 -9.62 9.63
CA ASN A 73 -5.72 -8.75 9.01
C ASN A 73 -5.96 -8.64 7.50
N LEU A 74 -6.34 -9.73 6.84
CA LEU A 74 -6.64 -9.78 5.41
C LEU A 74 -7.87 -8.93 5.05
N GLY A 75 -8.83 -8.77 5.97
CA GLY A 75 -9.98 -7.89 5.81
C GLY A 75 -10.77 -8.19 4.54
N ARG A 76 -10.81 -7.26 3.58
CA ARG A 76 -11.48 -7.46 2.28
C ARG A 76 -10.92 -8.65 1.48
N ASN A 77 -9.69 -9.05 1.75
CA ASN A 77 -9.03 -10.19 1.13
C ASN A 77 -9.19 -11.49 1.95
N ALA A 78 -10.06 -11.53 2.97
CA ALA A 78 -10.23 -12.72 3.82
C ALA A 78 -10.53 -14.01 3.04
N GLY A 79 -11.16 -13.93 1.86
CA GLY A 79 -11.42 -15.08 0.99
C GLY A 79 -10.16 -15.75 0.42
N SER A 80 -8.99 -15.09 0.45
CA SER A 80 -7.71 -15.70 0.09
C SER A 80 -6.99 -16.36 1.27
N PHE A 81 -7.59 -16.34 2.47
CA PHE A 81 -6.99 -16.96 3.65
C PHE A 81 -6.77 -18.45 3.41
N LYS A 82 -5.54 -18.88 3.66
CA LYS A 82 -5.15 -20.30 3.70
C LYS A 82 -3.99 -20.49 4.68
N LYS A 83 -3.86 -21.72 5.18
CA LYS A 83 -2.70 -22.12 5.99
C LYS A 83 -1.61 -22.65 5.05
N TYR A 84 -0.42 -22.10 5.21
CA TYR A 84 0.80 -22.60 4.60
C TYR A 84 1.55 -23.47 5.59
N GLU A 85 2.28 -24.45 5.08
CA GLU A 85 3.06 -25.40 5.87
C GLU A 85 4.55 -25.03 5.84
N VAL A 86 5.33 -25.59 6.78
CA VAL A 86 6.79 -25.45 6.77
C VAL A 86 7.33 -26.04 5.47
N GLY A 87 8.18 -25.28 4.78
CA GLY A 87 8.71 -25.61 3.46
C GLY A 87 7.99 -24.92 2.30
N ASP A 88 6.79 -24.35 2.51
CA ASP A 88 6.09 -23.62 1.45
C ASP A 88 6.84 -22.34 1.08
N LYS A 89 6.97 -22.09 -0.23
CA LYS A 89 7.41 -20.79 -0.75
C LYS A 89 6.20 -19.87 -0.92
N ILE A 90 6.19 -18.73 -0.24
CA ILE A 90 5.05 -17.81 -0.19
C ILE A 90 5.48 -16.37 -0.46
N LYS A 91 4.53 -15.55 -0.93
CA LYS A 91 4.69 -14.10 -1.00
C LYS A 91 3.62 -13.42 -0.15
N VAL A 92 4.07 -12.60 0.80
CA VAL A 92 3.20 -11.84 1.71
C VAL A 92 3.47 -10.36 1.56
N LYS A 93 2.44 -9.54 1.76
CA LYS A 93 2.57 -8.08 1.77
C LYS A 93 1.71 -7.45 2.86
N GLY A 94 2.25 -6.42 3.51
CA GLY A 94 1.56 -5.67 4.55
C GLY A 94 2.43 -4.62 5.22
N PRO A 95 1.86 -3.82 6.12
CA PRO A 95 2.63 -2.93 6.97
C PRO A 95 3.55 -3.74 7.88
N PHE A 96 4.68 -3.13 8.23
CA PHE A 96 5.70 -3.78 9.03
C PHE A 96 6.21 -2.89 10.15
N TRP A 97 6.79 -3.53 11.14
CA TRP A 97 7.47 -2.88 12.25
C TRP A 97 8.66 -3.74 12.68
N LYS A 98 9.55 -3.16 13.49
CA LYS A 98 10.68 -3.89 14.09
C LYS A 98 10.47 -3.95 15.60
N ASP A 99 10.72 -5.12 16.18
CA ASP A 99 10.77 -5.22 17.64
C ASP A 99 12.08 -4.63 18.20
N GLU A 100 12.24 -4.68 19.52
CA GLU A 100 13.41 -4.17 20.24
C GLU A 100 14.72 -4.88 19.82
N GLU A 101 14.61 -6.12 19.33
CA GLU A 101 15.73 -6.92 18.82
C GLU A 101 16.01 -6.65 17.33
N GLY A 102 15.21 -5.79 16.67
CA GLY A 102 15.34 -5.44 15.27
C GLY A 102 14.73 -6.45 14.30
N LYS A 103 14.02 -7.47 14.79
CA LYS A 103 13.32 -8.46 13.97
C LYS A 103 12.13 -7.81 13.27
N VAL A 104 11.98 -8.09 11.98
CA VAL A 104 10.92 -7.48 11.17
C VAL A 104 9.63 -8.30 11.27
N HIS A 105 8.58 -7.67 11.75
CA HIS A 105 7.23 -8.21 11.86
C HIS A 105 6.32 -7.60 10.78
N ILE A 106 5.46 -8.41 10.18
CA ILE A 106 4.58 -8.03 9.07
C ILE A 106 3.15 -8.39 9.43
N THR A 107 2.26 -7.40 9.42
CA THR A 107 0.82 -7.62 9.52
C THR A 107 0.28 -7.89 8.12
N VAL A 108 0.00 -9.14 7.78
CA VAL A 108 -0.27 -9.52 6.38
C VAL A 108 -1.64 -9.03 5.92
N ARG A 109 -1.66 -8.26 4.82
CA ARG A 109 -2.87 -7.74 4.16
C ARG A 109 -3.16 -8.42 2.82
N GLN A 110 -2.14 -9.03 2.21
CA GLN A 110 -2.23 -9.72 0.92
C GLN A 110 -1.36 -10.98 0.91
N LEU A 111 -1.90 -12.04 0.30
CA LEU A 111 -1.23 -13.30 0.01
C LEU A 111 -1.17 -13.46 -1.51
N ASN A 112 0.01 -13.77 -2.05
CA ASN A 112 0.30 -13.83 -3.49
C ASN A 112 1.08 -15.08 -3.88
#